data_AF-A0A534L8L6-F1
#
_entry.id   AF-A0A534L8L6-F1
#
_cell.length_a   1.000
_cell.length_b   1.000
_cell.length_c   1.000
_cell.angle_alpha   90.00
_cell.angle_beta   90.00
_cell.angle_gamma   90.00
#
_symmetry.space_group_name_H-M   'P 1'
#
loop_
_entity.id
_entity.type
_entity.pdbx_description
1 polymer ?
#
loop_
_entity_poly.entity_id
_entity_poly.type
_entity_poly.pdbx_seq_one_letter_code
_entity_poly.pdbx_strand_id
1 'polypeptide(L)' 'MKYLIVNGDDFGASSGVNRGIREAHLHGILTSASLLVNTPGADEAARLAA' A
#
# COMPACT_ATOMS: atom_id res chain seq x y z
N MET A 1 20.86 3.44 17.47
CA MET A 1 19.54 2.89 17.11
C MET A 1 19.56 2.52 15.63
N LYS A 2 18.89 1.43 15.22
CA LYS A 2 18.68 1.11 13.79
C LYS A 2 17.19 1.19 13.49
N TYR A 3 16.83 1.78 12.36
CA TYR A 3 15.45 1.83 11.85
C TYR A 3 15.33 0.91 10.63
N LEU A 4 14.17 0.29 10.47
CA LEU A 4 13.83 -0.53 9.31
C LEU A 4 12.51 -0.01 8.74
N ILE A 5 12.51 0.27 7.43
CA ILE A 5 11.30 0.57 6.68
C ILE A 5 11.06 -0.62 5.77
N VAL A 6 9.89 -1.24 5.87
CA VAL A 6 9.45 -2.27 4.94
C VAL A 6 8.41 -1.62 4.03
N ASN A 7 8.79 -1.40 2.77
CA ASN A 7 7.97 -0.71 1.78
C ASN A 7 7.25 -1.69 0.87
N GLY A 8 5.94 -1.50 0.69
CA GLY A 8 5.15 -2.16 -0.35
C GLY A 8 5.12 -1.33 -1.63
N ASP A 9 5.40 -1.95 -2.76
CA ASP A 9 5.30 -1.33 -4.08
C ASP A 9 3.93 -1.60 -4.72
N ASP A 10 3.57 -0.81 -5.72
CA ASP A 10 2.36 -0.94 -6.55
C ASP A 10 1.02 -0.68 -5.86
N PHE A 11 1.00 -0.01 -4.69
CA PHE A 11 -0.27 0.45 -4.12
C PHE A 11 -0.95 1.41 -5.10
N GLY A 12 -2.20 1.15 -5.46
CA GLY A 12 -2.92 1.81 -6.55
C GLY A 12 -3.04 0.97 -7.83
N ALA A 13 -2.21 -0.05 -8.07
CA ALA A 13 -2.20 -0.77 -9.35
C ALA A 13 -3.51 -1.48 -9.70
N SER A 14 -4.13 -2.14 -8.71
CA SER A 14 -5.41 -2.85 -8.86
C SER A 14 -6.04 -3.11 -7.48
N SER A 15 -7.33 -3.43 -7.44
CA SER A 15 -8.03 -3.75 -6.18
C SER A 15 -7.42 -4.93 -5.42
N GLY A 16 -6.91 -5.94 -6.14
CA GLY A 16 -6.22 -7.07 -5.51
C GLY A 16 -4.92 -6.66 -4.83
N VAL A 17 -4.11 -5.84 -5.50
CA VAL A 17 -2.86 -5.30 -4.94
C VAL A 17 -3.15 -4.37 -3.75
N ASN A 18 -4.15 -3.48 -3.90
CA ASN A 18 -4.58 -2.57 -2.84
C ASN A 18 -4.97 -3.32 -1.56
N ARG A 19 -5.79 -4.37 -1.72
CA ARG A 19 -6.20 -5.21 -0.60
C ARG A 19 -5.00 -5.91 0.04
N GLY A 20 -4.11 -6.49 -0.76
CA GLY A 20 -2.93 -7.20 -0.24
C GLY A 20 -2.01 -6.28 0.55
N ILE A 21 -1.73 -5.08 0.04
CA ILE A 21 -0.88 -4.09 0.73
C ILE A 21 -1.54 -3.62 2.02
N ARG A 22 -2.85 -3.35 2.01
CA ARG A 22 -3.58 -2.96 3.23
C ARG A 22 -3.56 -4.08 4.27
N GLU A 23 -3.81 -5.32 3.87
CA GLU A 23 -3.76 -6.46 4.79
C GLU A 23 -2.34 -6.65 5.36
N ALA A 24 -1.30 -6.53 4.54
CA ALA A 24 0.10 -6.64 4.98
C ALA A 24 0.57 -5.45 5.84
N HIS A 25 -0.03 -4.27 5.70
CA HIS A 25 0.21 -3.13 6.60
C HIS A 25 -0.51 -3.29 7.94
N LEU A 26 -1.79 -3.67 7.92
CA LEU A 26 -2.61 -3.79 9.13
C LEU A 26 -2.25 -5.04 9.97
N HIS A 27 -1.84 -6.13 9.32
CA HIS A 27 -1.64 -7.42 9.97
C HIS A 27 -0.28 -8.07 9.68
N GLY A 28 0.60 -7.37 8.96
CA GLY A 28 1.93 -7.85 8.60
C GLY A 28 3.04 -6.90 9.05
N ILE A 29 4.15 -6.91 8.31
CA ILE A 29 5.35 -6.12 8.64
C ILE A 29 5.51 -4.86 7.78
N LEU A 30 4.59 -4.58 6.85
CA LEU A 30 4.70 -3.38 6.02
C LEU A 30 4.54 -2.13 6.87
N THR A 31 5.50 -1.22 6.77
CA THR A 31 5.49 0.04 7.51
C THR A 31 5.31 1.25 6.58
N SER A 32 5.40 1.06 5.27
CA SER A 32 5.28 2.09 4.24
C SER A 32 4.75 1.47 2.94
N ALA A 33 4.15 2.29 2.08
CA ALA A 33 3.89 1.98 0.68
C ALA A 33 3.92 3.25 -0.18
N SER A 34 4.24 3.10 -1.47
CA SER A 34 4.16 4.20 -2.46
C SER A 34 2.90 4.08 -3.30
N LEU A 35 2.25 5.21 -3.62
CA LEU A 35 0.99 5.25 -4.34
C LEU A 35 1.19 5.55 -5.84
N LEU A 36 0.69 4.65 -6.69
CA LEU A 36 0.54 4.85 -8.13
C LEU A 36 -0.69 5.72 -8.40
N VAL A 37 -0.46 7.00 -8.69
CA VAL A 37 -1.53 8.01 -8.80
C VAL A 37 -2.26 8.04 -10.14
N ASN A 38 -1.72 7.40 -11.19
CA ASN A 38 -2.30 7.41 -12.54
C ASN A 38 -2.67 5.99 -13.01
N THR A 39 -3.38 5.26 -12.15
CA THR A 39 -3.80 3.88 -12.40
C THR A 39 -5.26 3.66 -11.96
N PRO A 40 -5.98 2.67 -12.52
CA PRO A 40 -7.40 2.47 -12.20
C PRO A 40 -7.70 2.22 -10.71
N GLY A 41 -6.74 1.70 -9.93
CA GLY A 41 -6.91 1.44 -8.50
C GLY A 41 -6.44 2.59 -7.59
N ALA A 42 -5.98 3.72 -8.13
CA ALA A 42 -5.43 4.83 -7.35
C ALA A 42 -6.43 5.40 -6.35
N ASP A 43 -7.65 5.68 -6.80
CA ASP A 43 -8.71 6.25 -5.95
C ASP A 43 -9.13 5.31 -4.83
N GLU A 44 -9.17 4.00 -5.10
CA GLU A 44 -9.45 2.99 -4.09
C GLU A 44 -8.31 2.95 -3.05
N ALA A 45 -7.06 2.91 -3.51
CA ALA A 45 -5.89 2.93 -2.64
C ALA A 45 -5.87 4.17 -1.74
N ALA A 46 -6.16 5.35 -2.28
CA ALA A 46 -6.25 6.58 -1.50
C ALA A 46 -7.33 6.51 -0.40
N ARG A 47 -8.52 5.95 -0.70
CA ARG A 47 -9.57 5.73 0.31
C ARG A 47 -9.17 4.72 1.38
N LEU A 48 -8.41 3.69 1.01
CA LEU A 48 -7.95 2.65 1.92
C LEU A 48 -6.83 3.12 2.87
N ALA A 49 -6.14 4.21 2.52
CA ALA A 49 -5.06 4.83 3.29
C ALA A 49 -5.49 5.99 4.20
N ALA A 50 -6.75 6.44 4.09
CA ALA A 50 -7.35 7.45 4.97
C ALA A 50 -7.76 6.84 6.32
#